data_AF-A0A1E3H7B5-F1
#
_entry.id   AF-A0A1E3H7B5-F1
#
_cell.length_a   1.000
_cell.length_b   1.000
_cell.length_c   1.000
_cell.angle_alpha   90.00
_cell.angle_beta   90.00
_cell.angle_gamma   90.00
#
_symmetry.space_group_name_H-M   'P 1'
#
loop_
_entity.id
_entity.type
_entity.pdbx_description
1 polymer ?
#
loop_
_entity_poly.entity_id
_entity_poly.type
_entity_poly.pdbx_seq_one_letter_code
_entity_poly.pdbx_strand_id
1 'polypeptide(L)' 'MKNTRGGIGKASMVHNSATPNIEVDPETYEVRADGELLTCEPADVLPMAQRYFMF' A
#
# COMPACT_ATOMS: atom_id res chain seq x y z
N MET A 1 -20.43 -9.71 16.91
CA MET A 1 -19.01 -9.44 16.65
C MET A 1 -18.39 -8.78 17.89
N LYS A 2 -17.16 -9.14 18.28
CA LYS A 2 -16.47 -8.59 19.47
C LYS A 2 -15.06 -8.12 19.07
N ASN A 3 -14.42 -7.27 19.88
CA ASN A 3 -13.02 -6.83 19.75
C ASN A 3 -12.64 -6.03 18.49
N THR A 4 -13.52 -5.14 18.03
CA THR A 4 -13.27 -4.31 16.83
C THR A 4 -12.70 -2.92 17.10
N ARG A 5 -12.68 -2.45 18.37
CA ARG A 5 -12.29 -1.06 18.70
C ARG A 5 -11.28 -0.88 19.84
N GLY A 6 -11.07 -1.89 20.69
CA GLY A 6 -10.40 -1.68 21.99
C GLY A 6 -9.03 -2.33 22.18
N GLY A 7 -8.56 -3.15 21.23
CA GLY A 7 -7.32 -3.92 21.39
C GLY A 7 -6.65 -4.33 20.08
N ILE A 8 -7.09 -3.76 18.96
CA ILE A 8 -6.51 -4.00 17.65
C ILE A 8 -6.12 -2.66 17.03
N GLY A 9 -4.99 -2.66 16.32
CA GLY A 9 -4.47 -1.50 15.58
C GLY A 9 -3.56 -1.96 14.46
N LYS A 10 -2.81 -1.05 13.84
CA LYS A 10 -1.89 -1.38 12.73
C LYS A 10 -0.88 -2.48 13.12
N ALA A 11 -0.40 -2.45 14.37
CA ALA A 11 0.50 -3.46 14.92
C ALA A 11 -0.09 -4.89 14.95
N SER A 12 -1.43 -5.03 14.97
CA SER A 12 -2.11 -6.32 14.98
C SER A 12 -2.21 -6.97 13.60
N MET A 13 -1.77 -6.30 12.53
CA MET A 13 -1.78 -6.85 11.17
C MET A 13 -0.60 -7.79 10.94
N VAL A 14 -0.88 -9.07 10.83
CA VAL A 14 0.12 -10.10 10.54
C VAL A 14 0.79 -9.81 9.19
N HIS A 15 2.12 -9.78 9.19
CA HIS A 15 3.00 -9.45 8.05
C HIS A 15 2.91 -8.01 7.50
N ASN A 16 2.01 -7.15 8.00
CA ASN A 16 1.73 -5.84 7.39
C ASN A 16 1.54 -4.72 8.44
N SER A 17 2.37 -4.72 9.48
CA SER A 17 2.26 -3.81 10.63
C SER A 17 3.10 -2.52 10.53
N ALA A 18 3.80 -2.30 9.42
CA ALA A 18 4.69 -1.14 9.25
C ALA A 18 3.95 0.21 9.40
N THR A 19 4.61 1.17 10.06
CA THR A 19 4.16 2.55 10.28
C THR A 19 5.28 3.53 9.95
N PRO A 20 5.66 3.67 8.67
CA PRO A 20 6.71 4.63 8.25
C PRO A 20 6.24 6.08 8.40
N ASN A 21 7.17 7.03 8.45
CA ASN A 21 6.85 8.44 8.29
C ASN A 21 6.57 8.73 6.80
N ILE A 22 5.33 9.07 6.47
CA ILE A 22 4.90 9.32 5.09
C ILE A 22 4.76 10.82 4.86
N GLU A 23 5.43 11.32 3.83
CA GLU A 23 5.39 12.72 3.41
C GLU A 23 4.93 12.78 1.95
N VAL A 24 4.08 13.77 1.64
CA VAL A 24 3.58 14.01 0.29
C VAL A 24 3.84 15.46 -0.08
N ASP A 25 4.52 15.68 -1.19
CA ASP A 25 4.74 17.01 -1.73
C ASP A 25 3.44 17.57 -2.33
N PRO A 26 2.95 18.76 -1.91
CA PRO A 26 1.65 19.27 -2.32
C PRO A 26 1.59 19.77 -3.77
N GLU A 27 2.74 20.01 -4.41
CA GLU A 27 2.82 20.56 -5.77
C GLU A 27 3.09 19.47 -6.80
N THR A 28 4.01 18.55 -6.48
CA THR A 28 4.46 17.48 -7.39
C THR A 28 3.79 16.14 -7.13
N TYR A 29 3.14 15.97 -5.97
CA TYR A 29 2.54 14.71 -5.51
C TYR A 29 3.54 13.56 -5.32
N GLU A 30 4.84 13.86 -5.20
CA GLU A 30 5.83 12.87 -4.80
C GLU A 30 5.52 12.33 -3.40
N VAL A 31 5.55 11.01 -3.26
CA VAL A 31 5.33 10.33 -1.98
C VAL A 31 6.66 9.79 -1.46
N ARG A 32 7.01 10.13 -0.23
CA ARG A 32 8.22 9.62 0.44
C ARG A 32 7.85 8.84 1.69
N ALA A 33 8.57 7.74 1.94
CA ALA A 33 8.52 7.01 3.20
C ALA A 33 9.92 6.99 3.82
N ASP A 34 10.03 7.51 5.05
CA ASP A 34 11.31 7.62 5.77
C ASP A 34 12.40 8.34 4.93
N GLY A 35 11.97 9.31 4.10
CA GLY A 35 12.82 10.10 3.20
C GLY A 35 13.05 9.48 1.81
N GLU A 36 12.71 8.20 1.62
CA GLU A 36 12.87 7.49 0.34
C GLU A 36 11.67 7.72 -0.59
N LEU A 37 11.93 8.06 -1.86
CA LEU A 37 10.89 8.28 -2.87
C LEU A 37 10.23 6.94 -3.25
N LEU A 38 8.91 6.86 -3.05
CA LEU A 38 8.10 5.71 -3.43
C LEU A 38 7.56 5.92 -4.84
N THR A 39 8.18 5.26 -5.82
CA THR A 39 7.71 5.24 -7.21
C THR A 39 7.92 3.86 -7.82
N CYS A 40 7.14 3.53 -8.85
CA CYS A 40 7.32 2.33 -9.64
C CYS A 40 6.92 2.57 -11.10
N GLU A 41 7.57 1.87 -12.01
CA GLU A 41 7.20 1.88 -13.42
C GLU A 41 5.87 1.13 -13.62
N PRO A 42 4.99 1.64 -14.50
CA PRO A 42 3.76 0.95 -14.84
C PRO A 42 4.07 -0.40 -15.51
N ALA A 43 3.30 -1.44 -15.18
CA ALA A 43 3.44 -2.74 -15.81
C ALA A 43 2.62 -2.81 -17.10
N ASP A 44 3.26 -3.14 -18.23
CA ASP A 44 2.60 -3.26 -19.54
C ASP A 44 1.67 -4.46 -19.65
N VAL A 45 2.00 -5.56 -18.96
CA VAL A 45 1.25 -6.82 -18.98
C VAL A 45 1.20 -7.38 -17.57
N LEU A 46 0.00 -7.80 -17.13
CA LEU A 46 -0.20 -8.40 -15.81
C LEU A 46 -0.50 -9.90 -15.92
N PRO A 47 0.06 -10.73 -15.02
CA PRO A 47 -0.42 -12.10 -14.85
C PRO A 47 -1.87 -12.08 -14.32
N MET A 48 -2.57 -13.21 -14.46
CA MET A 48 -3.97 -13.36 -14.00
C MET A 48 -4.99 -12.42 -14.66
N ALA A 49 -4.66 -11.83 -15.81
CA ALA A 49 -5.57 -11.00 -16.61
C ALA A 49 -6.15 -11.80 -17.81
N GLN A 50 -5.92 -11.35 -19.05
CA GLN A 50 -6.52 -11.85 -20.31
C GLN A 50 -6.51 -13.39 -20.48
N ARG A 51 -5.56 -14.09 -19.85
CA ARG A 51 -5.48 -15.57 -19.90
C ARG A 51 -6.64 -16.28 -19.20
N TYR A 52 -7.33 -15.62 -18.27
CA TYR A 52 -8.33 -16.26 -17.40
C TYR A 52 -9.74 -15.68 -17.54
N PHE A 53 -9.90 -14.59 -18.30
CA PHE A 53 -11.18 -13.94 -18.51
C PHE A 53 -11.55 -13.96 -19.99
N MET A 54 -12.79 -14.34 -20.28
CA MET A 54 -13.28 -14.49 -21.66
C MET A 54 -13.60 -13.14 -22.33
N PHE A 55 -13.75 -12.07 -21.54
CA PHE A 55 -13.80 -10.66 -21.96
C PHE A 55 -13.14 -9.79 -20.89
#